data_AF-A0A8J3P6T0-F1
#
_entry.id   AF-A0A8J3P6T0-F1
#
_cell.length_a   1.000
_cell.length_b   1.000
_cell.length_c   1.000
_cell.angle_alpha   90.00
_cell.angle_beta   90.00
_cell.angle_gamma   90.00
#
_symmetry.space_group_name_H-M   'P 1'
#
loop_
_entity.id
_entity.type
_entity.pdbx_description
1 polymer ?
#
loop_
_entity_poly.entity_id
_entity_poly.type
_entity_poly.pdbx_seq_one_letter_code
_entity_poly.pdbx_strand_id
1 'polypeptide(L)'
;MQPSIQLIQVLRTYCDRLEPDSMADLRLSIQRGRYPWLRDELAAAVGNTDLGDDWWSHAIGDHVSAEPGTAERQDCLQDRLWRALFPTEPPPQRP
;
A
#
# COMPACT_ATOMS: atom_id res chain seq x y z
N MET A 1 -6.77 8.18 11.37
CA MET A 1 -6.74 9.15 10.25
C MET A 1 -7.33 8.46 9.03
N GLN A 2 -8.27 9.09 8.31
CA GLN A 2 -8.76 8.52 7.06
C GLN A 2 -7.70 8.74 5.96
N PRO A 3 -7.35 7.72 5.18
CA PRO A 3 -6.40 7.84 4.08
C PRO A 3 -6.96 8.77 3.00
N SER A 4 -6.10 9.60 2.41
CA SER A 4 -6.54 10.56 1.41
C SER A 4 -7.04 9.86 0.14
N ILE A 5 -8.04 10.45 -0.53
CA ILE A 5 -8.54 9.98 -1.84
C ILE A 5 -7.39 9.86 -2.86
N GLN A 6 -6.39 10.74 -2.76
CA GLN A 6 -5.21 10.71 -3.62
C GLN A 6 -4.34 9.46 -3.40
N LEU A 7 -4.19 8.99 -2.15
CA LEU A 7 -3.48 7.74 -1.85
C LEU A 7 -4.19 6.57 -2.53
N ILE A 8 -5.51 6.47 -2.37
CA ILE A 8 -6.32 5.41 -3.00
C ILE A 8 -6.15 5.42 -4.52
N GLN A 9 -6.18 6.60 -5.15
CA GLN A 9 -5.99 6.71 -6.60
C GLN A 9 -4.59 6.26 -7.06
N VAL A 10 -3.54 6.63 -6.33
CA VAL A 10 -2.17 6.19 -6.65
C VAL A 10 -2.04 4.68 -6.49
N LEU A 11 -2.52 4.13 -5.37
CA LEU A 11 -2.52 2.68 -5.14
C LEU A 11 -3.30 1.95 -6.24
N ARG A 12 -4.48 2.43 -6.62
CA ARG A 12 -5.28 1.82 -7.70
C ARG A 12 -4.67 1.96 -9.08
N THR A 13 -3.82 2.96 -9.30
CA THR A 13 -3.20 3.19 -10.61
C THR A 13 -1.94 2.35 -10.78
N TYR A 14 -1.11 2.27 -9.74
CA TYR A 14 0.24 1.70 -9.84
C TYR A 14 0.42 0.40 -9.07
N CYS A 15 -0.41 0.18 -8.06
CA CYS A 15 -0.37 -1.00 -7.24
C CYS A 15 -1.54 -1.93 -7.56
N ASP A 16 -2.38 -1.64 -8.56
CA ASP A 16 -3.36 -2.61 -9.06
C ASP A 16 -2.64 -3.91 -9.34
N ARG A 17 -3.10 -4.94 -8.65
CA ARG A 17 -2.56 -6.28 -8.71
C ARG A 17 -1.08 -6.44 -8.33
N LEU A 18 -0.46 -5.44 -7.71
CA LEU A 18 0.98 -5.42 -7.41
C LEU A 18 1.84 -5.78 -8.63
N GLU A 19 1.47 -5.27 -9.80
CA GLU A 19 2.25 -5.53 -11.01
C GLU A 19 3.66 -4.91 -10.92
N PRO A 20 4.72 -5.67 -11.20
CA PRO A 20 6.10 -5.24 -10.98
C PRO A 20 6.49 -4.02 -11.81
N ASP A 21 6.02 -3.91 -13.06
CA ASP A 21 6.29 -2.77 -13.94
C ASP A 21 5.66 -1.47 -13.39
N SER A 22 4.40 -1.53 -12.98
CA SER A 22 3.66 -0.39 -12.42
C SER A 22 4.25 0.06 -11.07
N MET A 23 4.66 -0.89 -10.22
CA MET A 23 5.36 -0.58 -8.97
C MET A 23 6.75 0.04 -9.21
N ALA A 24 7.46 -0.42 -10.25
CA ALA A 24 8.76 0.16 -10.62
C ALA A 24 8.60 1.61 -11.10
N ASP A 25 7.57 1.90 -11.90
CA ASP A 25 7.26 3.27 -12.33
C ASP A 25 6.87 4.17 -11.15
N LEU A 26 6.03 3.68 -10.24
CA LEU A 26 5.69 4.40 -9.01
C LEU A 26 6.92 4.71 -8.17
N ARG A 27 7.81 3.72 -7.99
CA ARG A 27 9.07 3.92 -7.26
C ARG A 27 9.94 4.99 -7.90
N LEU A 28 10.07 4.97 -9.23
CA LEU A 28 10.80 6.01 -9.96
C LEU A 28 10.16 7.39 -9.78
N SER A 29 8.82 7.45 -9.82
CA SER A 29 8.05 8.67 -9.59
C SER A 29 8.25 9.23 -8.17
N ILE A 30 8.31 8.35 -7.15
CA ILE A 30 8.64 8.72 -5.76
C ILE A 30 10.06 9.27 -5.68
N GLN A 31 11.05 8.58 -6.26
CA GLN A 31 12.45 9.02 -6.26
C GLN A 31 12.65 10.37 -6.95
N ARG A 32 11.81 10.69 -7.94
CA ARG A 32 11.78 12.00 -8.62
C ARG A 32 11.03 13.08 -7.84
N GLY A 33 10.49 12.77 -6.67
CA GLY A 33 9.75 13.71 -5.83
C GLY A 33 8.35 14.05 -6.33
N ARG A 34 7.75 13.22 -7.20
CA ARG A 34 6.40 13.46 -7.76
C ARG A 34 5.29 13.32 -6.71
N TYR A 35 5.52 12.47 -5.71
CA TYR A 35 4.56 12.18 -4.64
C TYR A 35 5.22 12.29 -3.25
N PRO A 36 5.62 13.50 -2.80
CA PRO A 36 6.34 13.67 -1.54
C PRO A 36 5.51 13.28 -0.31
N TRP A 37 4.18 13.31 -0.43
CA TRP A 37 3.22 12.92 0.60
C TRP A 37 2.92 11.42 0.67
N LEU A 38 3.28 10.66 -0.38
CA LEU A 38 2.86 9.25 -0.50
C LEU A 38 3.46 8.38 0.60
N ARG A 39 4.71 8.65 0.97
CA ARG A 39 5.41 7.90 2.02
C ARG A 39 4.67 7.99 3.35
N ASP A 40 4.40 9.21 3.80
CA ASP A 40 3.76 9.47 5.09
C ASP A 40 2.27 9.03 5.11
N GLU A 41 1.54 9.25 4.01
CA GLU A 41 0.17 8.76 3.85
C GLU A 41 0.09 7.23 3.83
N LEU A 42 0.99 6.57 3.10
CA LEU A 42 1.05 5.11 3.09
C LEU A 42 1.48 4.58 4.45
N ALA A 43 2.42 5.24 5.13
CA ALA A 43 2.85 4.84 6.46
C ALA A 43 1.70 4.89 7.46
N ALA A 44 0.91 5.96 7.41
CA ALA A 44 -0.29 6.11 8.21
C ALA A 44 -1.34 5.04 7.88
N ALA A 45 -1.50 4.67 6.60
CA ALA A 45 -2.43 3.62 6.19
C ALA A 45 -2.00 2.22 6.66
N VAL A 46 -0.72 1.87 6.52
CA VAL A 46 -0.16 0.59 7.01
C VAL A 46 -0.22 0.52 8.55
N GLY A 47 0.00 1.65 9.23
CA GLY A 47 -0.11 1.76 10.69
C GLY A 47 -1.55 1.75 11.22
N ASN A 48 -2.57 1.87 10.36
CA ASN A 48 -3.96 2.01 10.78
C ASN A 48 -4.73 0.68 10.67
N THR A 49 -4.99 0.05 11.80
CA THR A 49 -5.75 -1.19 11.91
C THR A 49 -7.26 -1.02 11.64
N ASP A 50 -7.78 0.21 11.67
CA ASP A 50 -9.18 0.49 11.30
C ASP A 50 -9.41 0.40 9.78
N LEU A 51 -8.34 0.44 8.98
CA LEU A 51 -8.42 0.19 7.54
C LEU A 51 -8.55 -1.31 7.31
N GLY A 52 -9.80 -1.77 7.34
CA GLY A 52 -10.17 -3.15 7.08
C GLY A 52 -9.81 -3.63 5.66
N ASP A 53 -9.94 -4.94 5.47
CA ASP A 53 -9.56 -5.65 4.25
C ASP A 53 -10.25 -5.10 3.00
N ASP A 54 -11.52 -4.68 3.11
CA ASP A 54 -12.30 -4.07 2.02
C ASP A 54 -11.62 -2.82 1.46
N TRP A 55 -11.03 -1.99 2.32
CA TRP A 55 -10.32 -0.78 1.89
C TRP A 55 -9.05 -1.13 1.10
N TRP A 56 -8.27 -2.10 1.58
CA TRP A 56 -7.05 -2.54 0.92
C TRP A 56 -7.33 -3.26 -0.41
N SER A 57 -8.36 -4.11 -0.44
CA SER A 57 -8.84 -4.76 -1.65
C SER A 57 -9.36 -3.73 -2.68
N HIS A 58 -10.04 -2.68 -2.23
CA HIS A 58 -10.42 -1.56 -3.10
C HIS A 58 -9.22 -0.76 -3.62
N ALA A 59 -8.19 -0.58 -2.79
CA ALA A 59 -7.03 0.26 -3.11
C ALA A 59 -5.98 -0.43 -4.00
N ILE A 60 -5.79 -1.74 -3.86
CA ILE A 60 -4.70 -2.50 -4.51
C ILE A 60 -5.25 -3.58 -5.47
N GLY A 61 -6.58 -3.74 -5.51
CA GLY A 61 -7.27 -4.75 -6.30
C GLY A 61 -7.48 -6.06 -5.54
N ASP A 62 -8.56 -6.76 -5.88
CA ASP A 62 -8.98 -8.04 -5.29
C ASP A 62 -7.99 -9.15 -5.67
N HIS A 63 -6.95 -9.31 -4.86
CA HIS A 63 -6.05 -10.47 -4.90
C HIS A 63 -6.31 -11.47 -3.78
N VAL A 64 -7.30 -11.18 -2.94
CA VAL A 64 -7.64 -11.99 -1.79
C VAL A 64 -9.05 -12.48 -2.01
N SER A 65 -9.20 -13.49 -2.87
CA SER A 65 -10.35 -14.39 -2.75
C SER A 65 -10.45 -14.81 -1.30
N ALA A 66 -11.51 -14.30 -0.66
CA ALA A 66 -11.73 -14.28 0.76
C ALA A 66 -11.88 -15.71 1.31
N GLU A 67 -10.78 -16.27 1.79
CA GLU A 67 -10.83 -17.42 2.70
C GLU A 67 -10.58 -16.91 4.12
N PRO A 68 -11.35 -17.38 5.12
CA PRO A 68 -11.26 -16.88 6.50
C PRO A 68 -9.88 -17.19 7.10
N GLY A 69 -9.06 -16.13 7.24
CA GLY A 69 -7.66 -16.17 7.71
C GLY A 69 -6.86 -14.90 7.34
N THR A 70 -7.56 -13.77 7.16
CA THR A 70 -7.16 -12.64 6.32
C THR A 70 -6.19 -11.65 6.97
N ALA A 71 -6.17 -11.54 8.30
CA ALA A 71 -5.33 -10.56 8.99
C ALA A 71 -3.82 -10.78 8.73
N GLU A 72 -3.34 -12.03 8.81
CA GLU A 72 -1.94 -12.37 8.51
C GLU A 72 -1.59 -12.17 7.02
N ARG A 73 -2.54 -12.33 6.11
CA ARG A 73 -2.32 -12.08 4.67
C ARG A 73 -2.26 -10.60 4.34
N GLN A 74 -3.15 -9.79 4.95
CA GLN A 74 -3.13 -8.34 4.83
C GLN A 74 -1.81 -7.78 5.35
N ASP A 75 -1.32 -8.29 6.49
CA ASP A 75 -0.01 -7.99 7.07
C ASP A 75 1.13 -8.20 6.06
N CYS A 76 1.15 -9.38 5.45
CA CYS A 76 2.15 -9.75 4.44
C CYS A 76 2.05 -8.87 3.19
N LEU A 77 0.84 -8.46 2.79
CA LEU A 77 0.62 -7.65 1.60
C LEU A 77 1.05 -6.20 1.81
N GLN A 78 0.72 -5.61 2.96
CA GLN A 78 1.18 -4.28 3.35
C GLN A 78 2.70 -4.22 3.48
N ASP A 79 3.33 -5.21 4.11
CA ASP A 79 4.78 -5.30 4.23
C ASP A 79 5.45 -5.44 2.85
N ARG A 80 4.91 -6.31 1.98
CA ARG A 80 5.41 -6.47 0.60
C ARG A 80 5.32 -5.18 -0.20
N LEU A 81 4.17 -4.50 -0.13
CA LEU A 81 3.97 -3.21 -0.81
C LEU A 81 4.97 -2.17 -0.30
N TRP A 82 5.11 -2.05 1.02
CA TRP A 82 6.04 -1.12 1.64
C TRP A 82 7.47 -1.39 1.19
N ARG A 83 7.94 -2.65 1.27
CA ARG A 83 9.29 -3.03 0.85
C ARG A 83 9.53 -2.87 -0.65
N ALA A 84 8.50 -3.03 -1.48
CA ALA A 84 8.63 -2.79 -2.92
C ALA A 84 8.87 -1.31 -3.24
N LEU A 85 8.15 -0.41 -2.57
CA LEU A 85 8.22 1.03 -2.80
C LEU A 85 9.39 1.70 -2.05
N PHE A 86 9.65 1.25 -0.83
CA PHE A 86 10.64 1.81 0.11
C PHE A 86 11.59 0.71 0.63
N PRO A 87 12.40 0.08 -0.24
CA PRO A 87 13.25 -1.06 0.13
C PRO A 87 14.31 -0.72 1.18
N THR A 88 14.63 0.56 1.36
CA THR A 88 15.61 1.05 2.34
C THR A 88 14.98 1.42 3.68
N GLU A 89 13.65 1.45 3.79
CA GLU A 89 12.95 1.85 5.01
C GLU A 89 12.28 0.63 5.65
N PRO A 90 12.40 0.46 6.99
CA PRO A 90 11.60 -0.56 7.67
C PRO A 90 10.11 -0.20 7.55
N PRO A 91 9.22 -1.21 7.47
CA PRO A 91 7.79 -0.98 7.51
C PRO A 91 7.40 -0.27 8.82
N PRO A 92 6.42 0.65 8.78
CA PRO A 92 5.96 1.31 9.99
C PRO A 92 5.42 0.28 10.97
N GLN A 93 5.90 0.34 12.22
CA GLN A 93 5.42 -0.51 13.30
C GLN A 93 3.99 -0.12 13.64
N ARG A 94 3.05 -1.07 13.54
CA ARG A 94 1.69 -0.88 14.04
C ARG A 94 1.73 -0.79 15.57
N PRO A 95 1.00 0.17 16.18
CA PRO A 95 0.87 0.26 17.63
C PRO A 95 0.10 -0.93 18.23
#